data_AF-A0AAU8JI50-F1
#
_entry.id   AF-A0AAU8JI50-F1
#
_cell.length_a   1.000
_cell.length_b   1.000
_cell.length_c   1.000
_cell.angle_alpha   90.00
_cell.angle_beta   90.00
_cell.angle_gamma   90.00
#
_symmetry.space_group_name_H-M   'P 1'
#
loop_
_entity.id
_entity.type
_entity.pdbx_description
1 polymer ?
#
loop_
_entity_poly.entity_id
_entity_poly.type
_entity_poly.pdbx_seq_one_letter_code
_entity_poly.pdbx_strand_id
1 'polypeptide(L)'
;MRVNAKNLVNPGNYLNQITLEIQIADTGIGIALDQQERIFEAFIQSDGQSTRKYGGTGLGLAITKPLTHLLGDRAAFTSPVN
;
A
#
# COMPACT_ATOMS: atom_id res chain seq x y z
N MET A 1 -3.80 -8.93 8.10
CA MET A 1 -3.47 -9.22 6.69
C MET A 1 -4.45 -10.25 6.16
N ARG A 2 -5.15 -9.94 5.07
CA ARG A 2 -6.07 -10.87 4.38
C ARG A 2 -5.62 -10.99 2.93
N VAL A 3 -5.54 -12.21 2.42
CA VAL A 3 -5.20 -12.50 1.02
C VAL A 3 -6.41 -13.16 0.38
N ASN A 4 -6.87 -12.63 -0.75
CA ASN A 4 -7.94 -13.20 -1.55
C ASN A 4 -7.39 -13.50 -2.95
N ALA A 5 -7.66 -14.70 -3.49
CA ALA A 5 -7.34 -15.05 -4.86
C ALA A 5 -8.63 -15.05 -5.70
N LYS A 6 -8.61 -14.38 -6.85
CA LYS A 6 -9.70 -14.39 -7.82
C LYS A 6 -9.17 -14.98 -9.12
N ASN A 7 -9.77 -16.08 -9.57
CA ASN A 7 -9.51 -16.60 -10.91
C ASN A 7 -10.31 -15.75 -11.90
N LEU A 8 -9.62 -14.97 -12.72
CA LEU A 8 -10.27 -14.19 -13.77
C LEU A 8 -10.17 -14.98 -15.06
N VAL A 9 -11.24 -15.71 -15.38
CA VAL A 9 -11.37 -16.35 -16.69
C VAL A 9 -11.73 -15.25 -17.69
N ASN A 10 -10.72 -14.73 -18.40
CA ASN A 10 -10.97 -13.88 -19.56
C ASN A 10 -11.20 -14.77 -20.78
N PRO A 11 -12.40 -14.76 -21.39
CA PRO A 11 -12.64 -15.51 -22.63
C PRO A 11 -11.72 -14.96 -23.72
N GLY A 12 -10.69 -15.73 -24.09
CA GLY A 12 -9.63 -15.33 -25.03
C GLY A 12 -8.20 -15.50 -24.49
N ASN A 13 -8.01 -15.63 -23.17
CA ASN A 13 -6.73 -15.95 -22.56
C ASN A 13 -6.64 -17.44 -22.21
N TYR A 14 -5.82 -18.19 -22.96
CA TYR A 14 -5.53 -19.61 -22.70
C TYR A 14 -4.57 -19.84 -21.52
N LEU A 15 -4.07 -18.78 -20.90
CA LEU A 15 -3.25 -18.84 -19.69
C LEU A 15 -4.16 -18.66 -18.48
N ASN A 16 -4.14 -19.63 -17.56
CA ASN A 16 -4.81 -19.54 -16.25
C ASN A 16 -4.24 -18.37 -15.45
N GLN A 17 -4.82 -17.18 -15.62
CA GLN A 17 -4.37 -15.97 -14.93
C GLN A 17 -5.12 -15.81 -13.61
N ILE A 18 -4.41 -16.02 -12.51
CA ILE A 18 -4.94 -15.79 -11.17
C ILE A 18 -4.56 -14.38 -10.73
N THR A 19 -5.55 -13.58 -10.32
CA THR A 19 -5.32 -12.29 -9.67
C THR A 19 -5.29 -12.49 -8.16
N LEU A 20 -4.21 -12.05 -7.51
CA LEU A 20 -4.08 -12.05 -6.06
C LEU A 20 -4.33 -10.63 -5.53
N GLU A 21 -5.20 -10.53 -4.53
CA GLU A 21 -5.51 -9.28 -3.83
C GLU A 21 -5.05 -9.42 -2.38
N ILE A 22 -4.08 -8.59 -1.99
CA ILE A 22 -3.54 -8.55 -0.62
C ILE A 22 -4.06 -7.28 0.05
N GLN A 23 -4.78 -7.44 1.15
CA GLN A 23 -5.28 -6.34 1.96
C GLN A 23 -4.61 -6.36 3.35
N ILE A 24 -4.10 -5.20 3.75
CA ILE A 24 -3.49 -4.99 5.06
C ILE A 24 -4.29 -3.90 5.76
N ALA A 25 -4.82 -4.22 6.94
CA ALA A 25 -5.47 -3.27 7.82
C ALA A 25 -4.55 -3.03 9.03
N ASP A 26 -4.33 -1.77 9.35
CA ASP A 26 -3.61 -1.32 10.54
C ASP A 26 -4.61 -0.79 11.58
N THR A 27 -4.24 -0.84 12.85
CA THR A 27 -5.01 -0.28 13.97
C THR A 27 -4.39 1.01 14.52
N GLY A 28 -3.46 1.61 13.78
CA GLY A 28 -2.79 2.86 14.12
C GLY A 28 -3.70 4.09 14.06
N ILE A 29 -3.12 5.24 14.39
CA ILE A 29 -3.81 6.53 14.57
C ILE A 29 -4.40 7.15 13.30
N GLY A 30 -4.19 6.53 12.13
CA GLY A 30 -4.56 7.11 10.83
C GLY A 30 -3.53 8.11 10.30
N ILE A 31 -3.73 8.56 9.06
CA ILE A 31 -2.85 9.49 8.35
C ILE A 31 -3.67 10.66 7.81
N ALA A 32 -3.27 11.88 8.18
CA ALA A 32 -3.89 13.12 7.71
C ALA A 32 -3.88 13.21 6.18
N LEU A 33 -4.96 13.75 5.59
CA LEU A 33 -5.21 13.78 4.15
C LEU A 33 -4.05 14.37 3.34
N ASP A 34 -3.47 15.47 3.82
CA ASP A 34 -2.34 16.19 3.22
C ASP A 34 -1.02 15.40 3.26
N GLN A 35 -0.94 14.37 4.11
CA GLN A 35 0.23 13.50 4.25
C GLN A 35 0.07 12.19 3.46
N GLN A 36 -1.15 11.80 3.06
CA GLN A 36 -1.40 10.49 2.43
C GLN A 36 -0.68 10.30 1.09
N GLU A 37 -0.48 11.36 0.31
CA GLU A 37 0.31 11.26 -0.93
C GLU A 37 1.81 11.18 -0.62
N ARG A 38 2.25 11.92 0.40
CA ARG A 38 3.65 12.09 0.77
C ARG A 38 4.25 10.85 1.44
N ILE A 39 3.46 9.95 2.02
CA ILE A 39 3.96 8.70 2.65
C ILE A 39 4.65 7.74 1.66
N PHE A 40 4.45 7.94 0.36
CA PHE A 40 5.11 7.15 -0.69
C PHE A 40 6.44 7.76 -1.14
N GLU A 41 6.81 8.94 -0.65
CA GLU A 41 8.09 9.57 -0.94
C GLU A 41 9.18 9.02 -0.02
N ALA A 42 10.37 8.81 -0.57
CA ALA A 42 11.49 8.30 0.21
C ALA A 42 11.91 9.30 1.30
N PHE A 43 12.19 8.79 2.49
CA PHE A 43 12.63 9.58 3.66
C PHE A 43 11.61 10.60 4.19
N ILE A 44 10.38 10.62 3.68
CA ILE A 44 9.31 11.42 4.26
C ILE A 44 8.70 10.67 5.45
N GLN A 45 8.60 11.39 6.56
CA GLN A 45 7.86 11.00 7.76
C GLN A 45 6.76 12.04 7.97
N SER A 46 5.58 11.63 8.45
CA SER A 46 4.53 12.60 8.78
C SER A 46 4.99 13.48 9.94
N ASP A 47 4.93 14.80 9.73
CA ASP A 47 5.25 15.80 10.75
C ASP A 47 4.28 15.63 11.92
N GLY A 48 4.79 15.10 13.04
CA GLY A 48 3.98 14.72 14.21
C GLY A 48 4.45 13.43 14.89
N GLN A 49 5.22 12.59 14.20
CA GLN A 49 5.90 11.42 14.80
C GLN A 49 7.31 11.77 15.31
N SER A 50 7.52 13.01 15.75
CA SER A 50 8.74 13.36 16.46
C SER A 50 8.72 12.66 17.82
N THR A 51 9.55 11.62 17.91
CA THR A 51 9.97 10.88 19.10
C THR A 51 9.17 9.64 19.50
N ARG A 52 9.74 8.49 19.10
CA ARG A 52 9.98 7.29 19.94
C ARG A 52 8.98 6.11 20.00
N LYS A 53 7.86 6.06 19.27
CA LYS A 53 6.99 4.85 19.30
C LYS A 53 6.79 4.10 17.97
N TYR A 54 6.82 4.80 16.82
CA TYR A 54 6.58 4.21 15.50
C TYR A 54 7.62 4.64 14.45
N GLY A 55 8.89 4.76 14.86
CA GLY A 55 9.97 5.22 13.98
C GLY A 55 10.27 4.25 12.83
N GLY A 56 10.31 4.78 11.61
CA GLY A 56 10.71 4.07 10.39
C GLY A 56 11.36 5.03 9.39
N THR A 57 12.18 4.52 8.47
CA THR A 57 12.94 5.35 7.51
C THR A 57 12.10 5.96 6.39
N GLY A 58 10.79 5.70 6.36
CA GLY A 58 9.90 6.07 5.24
C GLY A 58 10.11 5.25 3.97
N LEU A 59 11.06 4.31 3.96
CA LEU A 59 11.42 3.57 2.73
C LEU A 59 10.42 2.46 2.35
N GLY A 60 9.68 1.89 3.32
CA GLY A 60 8.82 0.73 3.07
C GLY A 60 7.76 0.96 1.99
N LEU A 61 6.95 2.01 2.13
CA LEU A 61 5.94 2.38 1.14
C LEU A 61 6.57 2.94 -0.15
N ALA A 62 7.67 3.69 -0.02
CA ALA A 62 8.42 4.22 -1.15
C ALA A 62 9.01 3.12 -2.06
N ILE A 63 9.39 1.98 -1.51
CA ILE A 63 9.85 0.80 -2.27
C ILE A 63 8.67 -0.01 -2.80
N THR A 64 7.59 -0.14 -2.01
CA THR A 64 6.44 -0.99 -2.36
C THR A 64 5.68 -0.45 -3.57
N LYS A 65 5.50 0.87 -3.69
CA LYS A 65 4.74 1.48 -4.79
C LYS A 65 5.33 1.17 -6.18
N PRO A 66 6.65 1.36 -6.43
CA PRO A 66 7.28 0.92 -7.68
C PRO A 66 7.15 -0.57 -7.95
N LEU A 67 7.32 -1.43 -6.93
CA LEU A 67 7.18 -2.88 -7.09
C LEU A 67 5.78 -3.27 -7.54
N THR A 68 4.74 -2.65 -6.97
CA THR A 68 3.35 -2.91 -7.39
C THR A 68 3.06 -2.43 -8.81
N HIS A 69 3.73 -1.38 -9.29
CA HIS A 69 3.62 -0.95 -10.68
C HIS A 69 4.21 -2.02 -11.63
N LEU A 70 5.41 -2.51 -11.33
CA LEU A 70 6.05 -3.58 -12.09
C LEU A 70 5.22 -4.88 -12.14
N LEU A 71 4.35 -5.11 -11.15
CA LEU A 71 3.47 -6.28 -11.05
C LEU A 71 2.08 -6.07 -11.68
N GLY A 72 1.82 -4.93 -12.32
CA GLY A 72 0.57 -4.66 -13.04
C GLY A 72 -0.31 -3.56 -12.43
N ASP A 73 0.31 -2.53 -11.84
CA ASP A 73 -0.28 -1.23 -11.47
C ASP A 73 -1.50 -1.25 -10.52
N ARG A 74 -1.57 -2.21 -9.60
CA ARG A 74 -2.70 -2.30 -8.65
C ARG A 74 -2.26 -2.16 -7.19
N ALA A 75 -2.17 -0.92 -6.72
CA ALA A 75 -2.06 -0.58 -5.30
C ALA A 75 -3.06 0.52 -4.92
N ALA A 76 -3.71 0.36 -3.78
CA ALA A 76 -4.64 1.34 -3.21
C ALA A 76 -4.33 1.53 -1.73
N PHE A 77 -4.50 2.76 -1.24
CA PHE A 77 -4.32 3.12 0.16
C PHE A 77 -5.52 3.92 0.65
N THR A 78 -5.98 3.59 1.85
CA THR A 78 -7.08 4.29 2.53
C THR A 78 -6.73 4.39 4.00
N SER A 79 -6.95 5.55 4.61
CA SER A 79 -6.77 5.76 6.04
C SER A 79 -7.87 6.68 6.56
N PRO A 80 -8.43 6.43 7.76
CA PRO A 80 -9.33 7.39 8.39
C PRO A 80 -8.60 8.73 8.63
N VAL A 81 -9.33 9.83 8.45
CA VAL A 81 -8.82 11.18 8.67
C VAL A 81 -8.73 11.42 10.17
N ASN A 82 -7.55 11.84 10.64
CA ASN A 82 -7.37 12.36 12.00
C ASN A 82 -7.46 13.89 11.98
#